data_AF-A0A7J2MP92-F1
#
_entry.id   AF-A0A7J2MP92-F1
#
_cell.length_a   1.000
_cell.length_b   1.000
_cell.length_c   1.000
_cell.angle_alpha   90.00
_cell.angle_beta   90.00
_cell.angle_gamma   90.00
#
_symmetry.space_group_name_H-M   'P 1'
#
loop_
_entity.id
_entity.type
_entity.pdbx_description
1 polymer ?
#
loop_
_entity_poly.entity_id
_entity_poly.type
_entity_poly.pdbx_seq_one_letter_code
_entity_poly.pdbx_strand_id
1 'polypeptide(L)'
;RIFSPLCHQRPERSFFVWGYKLGVCARCAFLYMGVLAGMLLYPIRFGKGISFKVVLIFGTPLILDGVSQLFFRESTNEIRAFTGFLLGIILPFYIMPKFFESLK
;
A
#
# COMPACT_ATOMS: atom_id res chain seq x y z
N ARG A 1 -8.06 -5.15 -19.33
CA ARG A 1 -7.30 -5.44 -18.09
C ARG A 1 -6.53 -4.18 -17.69
N ILE A 2 -7.16 -3.22 -16.99
CA ILE A 2 -6.54 -1.90 -16.75
C ILE A 2 -5.34 -2.00 -15.79
N PHE A 3 -5.43 -2.85 -14.76
CA PHE A 3 -4.36 -2.98 -13.76
C PHE A 3 -3.26 -4.00 -14.10
N SER A 4 -3.33 -4.70 -15.24
CA SER A 4 -2.36 -5.76 -15.57
C SER A 4 -0.89 -5.29 -15.69
N PRO A 5 -0.58 -4.03 -16.06
CA PRO A 5 0.80 -3.55 -16.03
C PRO A 5 1.39 -3.43 -14.62
N LEU A 6 0.54 -3.32 -13.59
CA LEU A 6 0.95 -3.05 -12.20
C LEU A 6 0.68 -4.23 -11.25
N CYS A 7 -0.26 -5.10 -11.60
CA CYS A 7 -0.70 -6.21 -10.77
C CYS A 7 -1.00 -7.44 -11.62
N HIS A 8 -0.57 -8.61 -11.14
CA HIS A 8 -0.84 -9.90 -11.80
C HIS A 8 -2.30 -10.37 -11.66
N GLN A 9 -3.09 -9.75 -10.77
CA GLN A 9 -4.53 -10.02 -10.58
C GLN A 9 -4.88 -11.51 -10.37
N ARG A 10 -3.99 -12.29 -9.75
CA ARG A 10 -4.22 -13.73 -9.50
C ARG A 10 -5.37 -13.96 -8.51
N PRO A 11 -6.37 -14.81 -8.83
CA PRO A 11 -7.48 -15.14 -7.93
C PRO A 11 -7.04 -15.56 -6.53
N GLU A 12 -6.05 -16.47 -6.44
CA GLU A 12 -5.52 -16.97 -5.16
C GLU A 12 -4.95 -15.87 -4.25
N ARG A 13 -4.52 -14.74 -4.84
CA ARG A 13 -3.87 -13.62 -4.13
C ARG A 13 -4.79 -12.42 -3.94
N SER A 14 -6.09 -12.57 -4.20
CA SER A 14 -7.07 -11.48 -4.21
C SER A 14 -8.22 -11.79 -3.26
N PHE A 15 -8.79 -10.75 -2.64
CA PHE A 15 -10.03 -10.92 -1.89
C PHE A 15 -11.24 -10.98 -2.84
N PHE A 16 -12.32 -11.56 -2.34
CA PHE A 16 -13.60 -11.66 -3.02
C PHE A 16 -14.65 -10.90 -2.22
N VAL A 17 -15.42 -10.06 -2.91
CA VAL A 17 -16.55 -9.31 -2.36
C VAL A 17 -17.78 -9.70 -3.15
N TRP A 18 -18.82 -10.20 -2.47
CA TRP A 18 -20.04 -10.74 -3.09
C TRP A 18 -19.77 -11.80 -4.18
N GLY A 19 -18.76 -12.65 -3.97
CA GLY A 19 -18.36 -13.68 -4.94
C GLY A 19 -17.53 -13.15 -6.12
N TYR A 20 -17.30 -11.84 -6.21
CA TYR A 20 -16.46 -11.24 -7.25
C TYR A 20 -15.07 -10.92 -6.71
N LYS A 21 -14.05 -11.37 -7.44
CA LYS A 21 -12.66 -11.03 -7.15
C LYS A 21 -12.44 -9.53 -7.29
N LEU A 22 -11.72 -8.92 -6.34
CA LEU A 22 -11.24 -7.55 -6.50
C LEU A 22 -10.37 -7.40 -7.76
N GLY A 23 -10.36 -6.19 -8.32
CA GLY A 23 -9.61 -5.87 -9.53
C GLY A 23 -8.09 -5.97 -9.41
N VAL A 24 -7.54 -6.15 -8.20
CA VAL A 24 -6.12 -6.30 -7.91
C VAL A 24 -5.90 -7.28 -6.76
N CYS A 25 -4.64 -7.70 -6.54
CA CYS A 25 -4.30 -8.57 -5.41
C CYS A 25 -4.48 -7.85 -4.05
N ALA A 26 -4.55 -8.62 -2.96
CA ALA A 26 -4.71 -8.13 -1.60
C ALA A 26 -3.69 -7.03 -1.23
N ARG A 27 -2.43 -7.18 -1.65
CA ARG A 27 -1.37 -6.19 -1.39
C ARG A 27 -1.68 -4.84 -2.04
N CYS A 28 -1.99 -4.84 -3.34
CA CYS A 28 -2.30 -3.61 -4.07
C CYS A 28 -3.60 -2.97 -3.55
N ALA A 29 -4.63 -3.78 -3.30
CA ALA A 29 -5.91 -3.30 -2.76
C ALA A 29 -5.70 -2.51 -1.47
N PHE A 30 -4.98 -3.09 -0.51
CA PHE A 30 -4.78 -2.47 0.79
C PHE A 30 -3.71 -1.37 0.78
N LEU A 31 -2.76 -1.40 -0.15
CA LEU A 31 -1.89 -0.24 -0.43
C LEU A 31 -2.73 0.97 -0.86
N TYR A 32 -3.65 0.78 -1.81
CA TYR A 32 -4.54 1.86 -2.27
C TYR A 32 -5.50 2.33 -1.18
N MET A 33 -6.10 1.41 -0.43
CA MET A 33 -6.94 1.77 0.73
C MET A 33 -6.15 2.52 1.80
N GLY A 34 -4.89 2.13 2.04
CA GLY A 34 -3.99 2.84 2.93
C GLY A 34 -3.72 4.26 2.44
N VAL A 35 -3.36 4.44 1.17
CA VAL A 35 -3.15 5.77 0.58
C VAL A 35 -4.39 6.64 0.71
N LEU A 36 -5.58 6.10 0.42
CA LEU A 36 -6.84 6.81 0.61
C LEU A 36 -7.03 7.23 2.07
N ALA A 37 -6.85 6.33 3.02
CA ALA A 37 -6.95 6.63 4.45
C ALA A 37 -5.93 7.70 4.88
N GLY A 38 -4.68 7.58 4.43
CA GLY A 38 -3.63 8.56 4.72
C GLY A 38 -3.95 9.95 4.16
N MET A 39 -4.55 10.04 2.97
CA MET A 39 -5.00 11.32 2.39
C MET A 39 -6.13 11.94 3.22
N LEU A 40 -7.09 11.13 3.69
CA LEU A 40 -8.18 11.61 4.57
C LEU A 40 -7.65 12.06 5.94
N LEU A 41 -6.59 11.42 6.45
CA LEU A 41 -5.97 11.76 7.73
C LEU A 41 -4.96 12.92 7.63
N TYR A 42 -4.48 13.25 6.44
CA TYR A 42 -3.45 14.26 6.23
C TYR A 42 -3.82 15.65 6.80
N PRO A 43 -5.05 16.17 6.62
CA PRO A 43 -5.46 17.46 7.20
C PRO A 43 -5.44 17.49 8.74
N ILE A 44 -5.74 16.36 9.39
CA ILE A 44 -5.78 16.25 10.86
C ILE A 44 -4.38 16.48 11.46
N ARG A 45 -3.33 16.14 10.72
CA ARG A 45 -1.94 16.38 11.14
C ARG A 45 -1.43 17.77 10.76
N PHE A 46 -2.31 18.68 10.31
CA PHE A 46 -1.95 20.01 9.78
C PHE A 46 -0.92 19.94 8.66
N GLY A 47 -1.00 18.88 7.83
CA GLY A 47 -0.09 18.68 6.71
C GLY A 47 1.38 18.45 7.07
N LYS A 48 1.71 18.16 8.35
CA LYS A 48 3.09 17.88 8.74
C LYS A 48 3.62 16.64 8.02
N GLY A 49 4.73 16.82 7.33
CA GLY A 49 5.40 15.74 6.61
C GLY A 49 6.10 14.75 7.53
N ILE A 50 6.41 13.57 6.98
CA ILE A 50 7.29 12.57 7.59
C ILE A 50 8.62 12.49 6.86
N SER A 51 9.66 11.99 7.53
CA SER A 51 10.96 11.76 6.90
C SER A 51 10.97 10.47 6.08
N PHE A 52 11.90 10.37 5.12
CA PHE A 52 12.09 9.15 4.32
C PHE A 52 12.43 7.92 5.18
N LYS A 53 13.07 8.11 6.35
CA LYS A 53 13.35 7.03 7.31
C LYS A 53 12.06 6.36 7.80
N VAL A 54 11.00 7.14 8.05
CA VAL A 54 9.69 6.60 8.44
C VAL A 54 9.10 5.77 7.31
N VAL A 55 9.26 6.22 6.06
CA VAL A 55 8.83 5.45 4.87
C VAL A 55 9.55 4.11 4.80
N LEU A 56 10.86 4.09 5.03
CA LEU A 56 11.62 2.83 5.05
C LEU A 56 11.14 1.90 6.16
N ILE A 57 10.97 2.40 7.39
CA ILE A 57 10.52 1.59 8.54
C ILE A 57 9.16 0.95 8.27
N PHE A 58 8.18 1.72 7.80
CA PHE A 58 6.83 1.20 7.51
C PHE A 58 6.76 0.40 6.20
N GLY A 59 7.71 0.61 5.28
CA GLY A 59 7.88 -0.18 4.07
C GLY A 59 8.58 -1.51 4.29
N THR A 60 9.41 -1.64 5.34
CA THR A 60 10.16 -2.86 5.66
C THR A 60 9.26 -4.11 5.73
N PRO A 61 8.11 -4.12 6.42
CA PRO A 61 7.23 -5.30 6.45
C PRO A 61 6.78 -5.76 5.07
N LEU A 62 6.47 -4.83 4.15
CA LEU A 62 6.06 -5.16 2.78
C LEU A 62 7.23 -5.71 1.95
N ILE A 63 8.42 -5.14 2.11
CA ILE A 63 9.63 -5.62 1.44
C ILE A 63 9.96 -7.03 1.95
N LEU A 64 9.96 -7.25 3.25
CA LEU A 64 10.22 -8.55 3.87
C LEU A 64 9.18 -9.59 3.46
N ASP A 65 7.90 -9.24 3.44
CA ASP A 65 6.85 -10.14 2.93
C ASP A 65 7.09 -10.49 1.46
N GLY A 66 7.40 -9.50 0.61
CA GLY A 66 7.71 -9.71 -0.81
C GLY A 66 8.94 -10.59 -1.05
N VAL A 67 10.04 -10.32 -0.35
CA VAL A 67 11.28 -11.11 -0.44
C VAL A 67 11.07 -12.51 0.11
N SER A 68 10.42 -12.66 1.26
CA SER A 68 10.11 -13.99 1.81
C SER A 68 9.23 -14.81 0.86
N GLN A 69 8.34 -14.14 0.12
CA GLN A 69 7.48 -14.77 -0.86
C GLN A 69 8.25 -15.25 -2.11
N LEU A 70 9.33 -14.56 -2.47
CA LEU A 70 10.13 -14.90 -3.64
C LEU A 70 11.02 -16.14 -3.41
N PHE A 71 11.50 -16.34 -2.17
CA PHE A 71 12.53 -17.33 -1.88
C PHE A 71 12.11 -18.47 -0.94
N PHE A 72 11.14 -18.25 -0.03
CA PHE A 72 10.97 -19.15 1.13
C PHE A 72 9.56 -19.69 1.34
N ARG A 73 8.51 -18.91 1.06
CA ARG A 73 7.13 -19.33 1.35
C ARG A 73 6.12 -18.68 0.41
N GLU A 74 4.88 -19.15 0.37
CA GLU A 74 3.79 -18.32 -0.14
C GLU A 74 3.22 -17.43 0.97
N SER A 75 2.93 -16.17 0.64
CA SER A 75 2.29 -15.25 1.58
C SER A 75 0.78 -15.54 1.69
N THR A 76 0.14 -15.06 2.75
CA THR A 76 -1.32 -15.13 2.91
C THR A 76 -1.95 -13.77 2.58
N ASN A 77 -3.25 -13.73 2.27
CA ASN A 77 -3.88 -12.49 1.84
C ASN A 77 -3.99 -11.47 2.99
N GLU A 78 -4.04 -11.93 4.23
CA GLU A 78 -4.04 -11.11 5.45
C GLU A 78 -2.69 -10.40 5.63
N ILE A 79 -1.57 -11.12 5.47
CA ILE A 79 -0.23 -10.52 5.56
C ILE A 79 -0.01 -9.54 4.40
N ARG A 80 -0.41 -9.91 3.18
CA ARG A 80 -0.35 -9.02 2.01
C ARG A 80 -1.14 -7.74 2.25
N ALA A 81 -2.34 -7.86 2.83
CA ALA A 81 -3.21 -6.74 3.15
C ALA A 81 -2.58 -5.83 4.20
N PHE A 82 -2.16 -6.39 5.32
CA PHE A 82 -1.58 -5.65 6.44
C PHE A 82 -0.32 -4.89 6.02
N THR A 83 0.63 -5.57 5.37
CA THR A 83 1.89 -4.94 4.92
C THR A 83 1.66 -3.90 3.82
N GLY A 84 0.70 -4.14 2.91
CA GLY A 84 0.25 -3.15 1.94
C GLY A 84 -0.32 -1.90 2.59
N PHE A 85 -1.21 -2.06 3.56
CA PHE A 85 -1.85 -0.96 4.26
C PHE A 85 -0.86 -0.11 5.08
N LEU A 86 0.08 -0.76 5.79
CA LEU A 86 1.10 -0.08 6.60
C LEU A 86 1.92 0.91 5.78
N LEU A 87 2.39 0.50 4.60
CA LEU A 87 3.08 1.42 3.70
C LEU A 87 2.10 2.44 3.10
N GLY A 88 0.90 2.00 2.70
CA GLY A 88 -0.08 2.88 2.06
C GLY A 88 -0.46 4.09 2.91
N ILE A 89 -0.76 3.88 4.20
CA ILE A 89 -1.28 4.92 5.10
C ILE A 89 -0.31 6.06 5.35
N ILE A 90 1.00 5.78 5.31
CA ILE A 90 2.03 6.79 5.59
C ILE A 90 2.49 7.55 4.32
N LEU A 91 2.30 7.00 3.13
CA LEU A 91 2.80 7.59 1.88
C LEU A 91 2.28 9.02 1.62
N PRO A 92 0.99 9.34 1.86
CA PRO A 92 0.49 10.70 1.68
C PRO A 92 1.23 11.73 2.54
N PHE A 93 1.59 11.38 3.78
CA PHE A 93 2.36 12.27 4.66
C PHE A 93 3.79 12.52 4.18
N TYR A 94 4.33 11.67 3.31
CA TYR A 94 5.64 11.89 2.70
C TYR A 94 5.54 12.66 1.37
N ILE A 95 4.51 12.35 0.56
CA ILE A 95 4.37 12.87 -0.81
C ILE A 95 3.71 14.25 -0.83
N MET A 96 2.62 14.44 -0.07
CA MET A 96 1.81 15.66 -0.13
C MET A 96 2.58 16.94 0.20
N PRO A 97 3.41 17.02 1.26
CA PRO A 97 4.16 18.24 1.54
C PRO A 97 5.06 18.65 0.37
N LYS A 98 5.76 17.69 -0.23
CA LYS A 98 6.65 17.91 -1.39
C LYS A 98 5.88 18.33 -2.63
N PHE A 99 4.72 17.71 -2.84
CA PHE A 99 3.83 18.06 -3.94
C PHE A 99 3.35 19.52 -3.79
N PHE A 100 2.90 19.93 -2.60
CA PHE A 100 2.48 21.31 -2.35
C PHE A 100 3.65 22.31 -2.41
N GLU A 101 4.85 21.92 -2.00
CA GLU A 101 6.06 22.72 -2.19
C GLU A 101 6.40 22.92 -3.66
N SER A 102 6.25 21.89 -4.50
CA SER A 102 6.53 21.99 -5.95
C SER A 102 5.51 22.80 -6.74
N LEU A 103 4.34 23.08 -6.15
CA LEU A 103 3.30 23.93 -6.74
C LEU A 103 3.44 25.41 -6.39
N LYS A 104 4.33 25.74 -5.45
CA LYS A 104 4.66 27.12 -5.07
C LYS A 104 5.81 27.62 -5.93
#